data_AF-A0A3M1RFN3-F1
#
_entry.id   AF-A0A3M1RFN3-F1
#
_cell.length_a   1.000
_cell.length_b   1.000
_cell.length_c   1.000
_cell.angle_alpha   90.00
_cell.angle_beta   90.00
_cell.angle_gamma   90.00
#
_symmetry.space_group_name_H-M   'P 1'
#
loop_
_entity.id
_entity.type
_entity.pdbx_description
1 polymer ?
#
loop_
_entity_poly.entity_id
_entity_poly.type
_entity_poly.pdbx_seq_one_letter_code
_entity_poly.pdbx_strand_id
1 'polypeptide(L)'
;MMERYTPPEDVGLTVLLPCSARKPYSKSKSHMEFRQHIKRGAGDRYPLVHEVIVTSPLGIVPRELEEVYPAAHYDVPVTGVWSREEREIVIALLKDYMGKTGAPVIGFGSGPYEEMYREAGVDSVAHDLHDLEGLVREGLADVERRPLPQRLRQIKAVCNYQFGNGASEHLLRGSPQIRGLQICDEEGRLIATMDRRAGLLALGLEGAERLRGSGRYTVELSFKPETNSIFTVGIERADPIIRPKDEVAVLYEDEVVGVGRSLLSGVELERAEKGLGITLRHRRG
;
A
#
# COMPACT_ATOMS: atom_id res chain seq x y z
N MET A 1 6.83 -2.19 -5.22
CA MET A 1 6.17 -1.83 -3.94
C MET A 1 6.84 -0.61 -3.33
N MET A 2 8.13 -0.68 -3.00
CA MET A 2 8.83 0.40 -2.29
C MET A 2 9.05 1.69 -3.09
N GLU A 3 9.22 1.61 -4.41
CA GLU A 3 9.33 2.81 -5.28
C GLU A 3 8.09 3.73 -5.21
N ARG A 4 6.92 3.15 -4.96
CA ARG A 4 5.64 3.85 -4.85
C ARG A 4 5.16 4.04 -3.41
N TYR A 5 5.99 3.70 -2.43
CA TYR A 5 5.63 3.84 -1.03
C TYR A 5 6.25 5.11 -0.45
N THR A 6 5.42 5.87 0.24
CA THR A 6 5.81 7.01 1.06
C THR A 6 5.31 6.74 2.48
N PRO A 7 6.18 6.83 3.51
CA PRO A 7 5.75 6.66 4.89
C PRO A 7 4.65 7.67 5.26
N PRO A 8 3.73 7.33 6.18
CA PRO A 8 2.74 8.29 6.66
C PRO A 8 3.39 9.54 7.24
N GLU A 9 2.80 10.71 7.01
CA GLU A 9 3.36 12.00 7.46
C GLU A 9 3.34 12.17 8.99
N ASP A 10 2.46 11.44 9.66
CA ASP A 10 2.22 11.51 11.09
C ASP A 10 3.01 10.48 11.90
N VAL A 11 3.95 9.76 11.28
CA VAL A 11 4.81 8.79 11.97
C VAL A 11 5.66 9.49 13.02
N GLY A 12 5.49 9.06 14.27
CA GLY A 12 6.28 9.51 15.41
C GLY A 12 7.48 8.63 15.71
N LEU A 13 7.33 7.32 15.51
CA LEU A 13 8.36 6.31 15.72
C LEU A 13 8.16 5.16 14.73
N THR A 14 9.22 4.71 14.06
CA THR A 14 9.20 3.46 13.30
C THR A 14 9.76 2.31 14.14
N VAL A 15 9.07 1.16 14.12
CA VAL A 15 9.54 -0.10 14.69
C VAL A 15 9.77 -1.10 13.56
N LEU A 16 11.02 -1.53 13.38
CA LEU A 16 11.39 -2.59 12.45
C LEU A 16 11.19 -3.95 13.11
N LEU A 17 10.41 -4.82 12.49
CA LEU A 17 10.07 -6.14 13.00
C LEU A 17 10.57 -7.24 12.05
N PRO A 18 11.00 -8.40 12.56
CA PRO A 18 11.31 -9.54 11.74
C PRO A 18 10.03 -10.11 11.13
N CYS A 19 10.14 -10.77 9.98
CA CYS A 19 8.99 -11.44 9.36
C CYS A 19 8.52 -12.68 10.13
N SER A 20 7.33 -13.17 9.78
CA SER A 20 6.80 -14.44 10.29
C SER A 20 6.32 -15.34 9.15
N ALA A 21 6.33 -16.66 9.37
CA ALA A 21 5.85 -17.63 8.36
C ALA A 21 4.39 -17.40 7.96
N ARG A 22 3.51 -17.08 8.93
CA ARG A 22 2.11 -16.78 8.67
C ARG A 22 1.96 -15.36 8.12
N LYS A 23 1.28 -15.25 6.97
CA LYS A 23 0.89 -13.98 6.33
C LYS A 23 -0.64 -13.83 6.32
N PRO A 24 -1.18 -12.60 6.37
CA PRO A 24 -0.47 -11.36 6.68
C PRO A 24 0.14 -11.39 8.09
N TYR A 25 1.28 -10.72 8.26
CA TYR A 25 2.13 -10.87 9.44
C TYR A 25 1.39 -10.52 10.74
N SER A 26 0.49 -9.52 10.72
CA SER A 26 -0.33 -9.12 11.86
C SER A 26 -1.23 -10.23 12.45
N LYS A 27 -1.46 -11.32 11.71
CA LYS A 27 -2.24 -12.50 12.16
C LYS A 27 -1.36 -13.61 12.74
N SER A 28 -0.04 -13.44 12.75
CA SER A 28 0.91 -14.38 13.37
C SER A 28 0.95 -14.22 14.89
N LYS A 29 1.33 -15.29 15.61
CA LYS A 29 1.47 -15.25 17.07
C LYS A 29 2.50 -14.21 17.50
N SER A 30 3.68 -14.21 16.87
CA SER A 30 4.77 -13.28 17.17
C SER A 30 4.37 -11.82 16.99
N HIS A 31 3.73 -11.43 15.87
CA HIS A 31 3.30 -10.05 15.69
C HIS A 31 2.17 -9.64 16.63
N MET A 32 1.28 -10.56 17.00
CA MET A 32 0.27 -10.27 18.02
C MET A 32 0.91 -9.95 19.38
N GLU A 33 2.03 -10.61 19.70
CA GLU A 33 2.82 -10.38 20.91
C GLU A 33 3.64 -9.08 20.83
N PHE A 34 4.37 -8.84 19.73
CA PHE A 34 5.09 -7.58 19.48
C PHE A 34 4.15 -6.38 19.66
N ARG A 35 2.98 -6.45 19.04
CA ARG A 35 1.98 -5.38 19.11
C ARG A 35 1.47 -5.14 20.54
N GLN A 36 1.40 -6.16 21.40
CA GLN A 36 1.01 -5.97 22.79
C GLN A 36 2.06 -5.15 23.54
N HIS A 37 3.34 -5.46 23.38
CA HIS A 37 4.44 -4.73 24.02
C HIS A 37 4.62 -3.33 23.44
N ILE A 38 4.53 -3.17 22.13
CA ILE A 38 4.54 -1.84 21.48
C ILE A 38 3.40 -0.97 22.03
N LYS A 39 2.19 -1.52 22.20
CA LYS A 39 1.07 -0.78 22.81
C LYS A 39 1.32 -0.38 24.26
N ARG A 40 1.92 -1.26 25.07
CA ARG A 40 2.28 -0.95 26.46
C ARG A 40 3.32 0.17 26.55
N GLY A 41 4.34 0.12 25.69
CA GLY A 41 5.39 1.13 25.64
C GLY A 41 4.86 2.48 25.15
N ALA A 42 4.03 2.47 24.10
CA ALA A 42 3.52 3.68 23.48
C ALA A 42 2.37 4.34 24.24
N GLY A 43 1.54 3.56 24.96
CA GLY A 43 0.32 4.06 25.61
C GLY A 43 -0.61 4.75 24.59
N ASP A 44 -1.09 5.94 24.94
CA ASP A 44 -1.98 6.73 24.09
C ASP A 44 -1.32 7.21 22.78
N ARG A 45 0.01 7.17 22.71
CA ARG A 45 0.79 7.51 21.51
C ARG A 45 0.93 6.34 20.53
N TYR A 46 0.34 5.17 20.80
CA TYR A 46 0.37 4.01 19.89
C TYR A 46 -0.02 4.33 18.44
N PRO A 47 -1.00 5.21 18.15
CA PRO A 47 -1.30 5.62 16.78
C PRO A 47 -0.13 6.25 16.02
N LEU A 48 0.87 6.81 16.70
CA LEU A 48 2.08 7.40 16.09
C LEU A 48 3.15 6.36 15.74
N VAL A 49 3.02 5.12 16.23
CA VAL A 49 3.93 4.03 15.88
C VAL A 49 3.62 3.56 14.47
N HIS A 50 4.67 3.38 13.69
CA HIS A 50 4.63 2.76 12.38
C HIS A 50 5.45 1.48 12.38
N GLU A 51 4.84 0.39 11.93
CA GLU A 51 5.45 -0.93 11.96
C GLU A 51 5.90 -1.29 10.54
N VAL A 52 7.20 -1.59 10.37
CA VAL A 52 7.77 -2.03 9.09
C VAL A 52 8.39 -3.40 9.27
N ILE A 53 8.03 -4.35 8.42
CA ILE A 53 8.44 -5.74 8.54
C ILE A 53 9.60 -5.99 7.58
N VAL A 54 10.74 -6.42 8.10
CA VAL A 54 11.92 -6.78 7.30
C VAL A 54 11.83 -8.25 6.90
N THR A 55 11.95 -8.52 5.60
CA THR A 55 11.63 -9.84 5.03
C THR A 55 12.35 -10.06 3.70
N SER A 56 12.65 -11.32 3.36
CA SER A 56 13.11 -11.71 2.03
C SER A 56 11.97 -12.40 1.26
N PRO A 57 11.83 -12.21 -0.07
CA PRO A 57 12.71 -11.43 -0.97
C PRO A 57 12.28 -9.96 -1.11
N LEU A 58 11.24 -9.52 -0.41
CA LEU A 58 10.63 -8.20 -0.63
C LEU A 58 11.42 -7.04 -0.02
N GLY A 59 12.40 -7.32 0.82
CA GLY A 59 13.19 -6.35 1.56
C GLY A 59 12.46 -5.84 2.79
N ILE A 60 11.52 -4.93 2.59
CA ILE A 60 10.67 -4.38 3.66
C ILE A 60 9.20 -4.28 3.24
N VAL A 61 8.30 -4.50 4.19
CA VAL A 61 6.85 -4.44 4.00
C VAL A 61 6.26 -3.54 5.09
N PRO A 62 5.78 -2.34 4.75
CA PRO A 62 5.00 -1.51 5.66
C PRO A 62 3.70 -2.21 6.08
N ARG A 63 3.27 -2.04 7.33
CA ARG A 63 2.07 -2.69 7.87
C ARG A 63 0.82 -2.43 7.02
N GLU A 64 0.70 -1.25 6.41
CA GLU A 64 -0.42 -0.88 5.56
C GLU A 64 -0.57 -1.77 4.32
N LEU A 65 0.55 -2.31 3.82
CA LEU A 65 0.62 -3.07 2.57
C LEU A 65 0.73 -4.58 2.78
N GLU A 66 0.67 -5.07 4.03
CA GLU A 66 0.89 -6.49 4.33
C GLU A 66 -0.17 -7.42 3.74
N GLU A 67 -1.37 -6.92 3.45
CA GLU A 67 -2.47 -7.68 2.84
C GLU A 67 -2.45 -7.64 1.30
N VAL A 68 -1.55 -6.85 0.70
CA VAL A 68 -1.48 -6.63 -0.75
C VAL A 68 -0.52 -7.62 -1.40
N TYR A 69 -0.78 -8.03 -2.64
CA TYR A 69 0.20 -8.76 -3.44
C TYR A 69 1.45 -7.89 -3.72
N PRO A 70 2.68 -8.41 -3.61
CA PRO A 70 3.05 -9.79 -3.29
C PRO A 70 3.21 -10.11 -1.80
N ALA A 71 3.18 -9.12 -0.90
CA ALA A 71 3.45 -9.28 0.53
C ALA A 71 2.60 -10.38 1.21
N ALA A 72 1.30 -10.43 0.90
CA ALA A 72 0.42 -11.46 1.45
C ALA A 72 0.57 -12.85 0.82
N HIS A 73 1.24 -12.97 -0.33
CA HIS A 73 1.10 -14.12 -1.23
C HIS A 73 2.41 -14.77 -1.68
N TYR A 74 3.56 -14.19 -1.36
CA TYR A 74 4.82 -14.86 -1.67
C TYR A 74 4.97 -16.12 -0.80
N ASP A 75 5.49 -17.20 -1.36
CA ASP A 75 5.73 -18.45 -0.65
C ASP A 75 7.20 -18.82 -0.80
N VAL A 76 8.01 -18.33 0.13
CA VAL A 76 9.44 -18.61 0.21
C VAL A 76 9.70 -19.09 1.64
N PRO A 77 10.43 -20.20 1.83
CA PRO A 77 10.72 -20.73 3.16
C PRO A 77 11.52 -19.70 3.96
N VAL A 78 11.18 -19.56 5.23
CA VAL A 78 11.95 -18.73 6.17
C VAL A 78 13.18 -19.53 6.57
N THR A 79 14.28 -19.36 5.83
CA THR A 79 15.54 -20.09 6.06
C THR A 79 16.34 -19.50 7.23
N GLY A 80 16.10 -18.21 7.55
CA GLY A 80 16.92 -17.46 8.52
C GLY A 80 18.34 -17.16 8.02
N VAL A 81 18.70 -17.65 6.83
CA VAL A 81 19.98 -17.43 6.17
C VAL A 81 19.77 -16.32 5.14
N TRP A 82 20.57 -15.27 5.26
CA TRP A 82 20.54 -14.12 4.36
C TRP A 82 21.76 -14.15 3.46
N SER A 83 21.53 -14.20 2.15
CA SER A 83 22.59 -13.97 1.17
C SER A 83 23.07 -12.52 1.25
N ARG A 84 24.26 -12.26 0.72
CA ARG A 84 24.82 -10.91 0.68
C ARG A 84 23.93 -9.96 -0.12
N GLU A 85 23.41 -10.43 -1.24
CA GLU A 85 22.56 -9.66 -2.14
C GLU A 85 21.24 -9.29 -1.47
N GLU A 86 20.61 -10.21 -0.73
CA GLU A 86 19.39 -9.90 0.03
C GLU A 86 19.64 -8.86 1.11
N ARG A 87 20.78 -8.94 1.81
CA ARG A 87 21.17 -7.93 2.82
C ARG A 87 21.35 -6.56 2.19
N GLU A 88 22.09 -6.47 1.09
CA GLU A 88 22.34 -5.21 0.38
C GLU A 88 21.02 -4.54 -0.06
N ILE A 89 20.05 -5.34 -0.55
CA ILE A 89 18.70 -4.85 -0.91
C ILE A 89 17.95 -4.33 0.32
N VAL A 90 17.90 -5.09 1.41
CA VAL A 90 17.21 -4.69 2.65
C VAL A 90 17.80 -3.39 3.20
N ILE A 91 19.13 -3.30 3.29
CA ILE A 91 19.83 -2.14 3.84
C ILE A 91 19.57 -0.89 2.99
N ALA A 92 19.61 -1.03 1.66
CA ALA A 92 19.31 0.08 0.75
C ALA A 92 17.86 0.57 0.92
N LEU A 93 16.90 -0.35 1.02
CA LEU A 93 15.49 -0.02 1.23
C LEU A 93 15.22 0.60 2.60
N LEU A 94 15.89 0.12 3.65
CA LEU A 94 15.82 0.73 4.98
C LEU A 94 16.35 2.17 4.96
N LYS A 95 17.51 2.41 4.33
CA LYS A 95 18.07 3.76 4.19
C LYS A 95 17.15 4.70 3.43
N ASP A 96 16.58 4.25 2.30
CA ASP A 96 15.59 5.02 1.54
C ASP A 96 14.33 5.32 2.37
N TYR A 97 13.77 4.31 3.05
CA TYR A 97 12.61 4.47 3.92
C TYR A 97 12.89 5.48 5.05
N MET A 98 14.05 5.36 5.72
CA MET A 98 14.45 6.23 6.83
C MET A 98 14.64 7.68 6.35
N GLY A 99 15.26 7.87 5.19
CA GLY A 99 15.40 9.19 4.56
C GLY A 99 14.06 9.85 4.23
N LYS A 100 13.03 9.06 3.88
CA LYS A 100 11.67 9.57 3.60
C LYS A 100 10.87 9.89 4.86
N THR A 101 10.99 9.09 5.92
CA THR A 101 10.19 9.30 7.14
C THR A 101 10.74 10.41 8.05
N GLY A 102 12.07 10.47 8.22
CA GLY A 102 12.73 11.38 9.16
C GLY A 102 12.36 11.17 10.65
N ALA A 103 11.54 10.17 10.97
CA ALA A 103 11.20 9.81 12.35
C ALA A 103 12.29 8.90 12.96
N PRO A 104 12.44 8.89 14.30
CA PRO A 104 13.24 7.89 15.00
C PRO A 104 12.86 6.47 14.58
N VAL A 105 13.84 5.58 14.54
CA VAL A 105 13.67 4.18 14.18
C VAL A 105 14.32 3.29 15.23
N ILE A 106 13.59 2.27 15.66
CA ILE A 106 14.12 1.20 16.50
C ILE A 106 13.97 -0.14 15.78
N GLY A 107 14.94 -1.03 15.98
CA GLY A 107 14.88 -2.40 15.50
C GLY A 107 14.42 -3.36 16.59
N PHE A 108 13.78 -4.47 16.21
CA PHE A 108 13.59 -5.63 17.07
C PHE A 108 14.12 -6.88 16.37
N GLY A 109 14.98 -7.62 17.06
CA GLY A 109 15.56 -8.85 16.55
C GLY A 109 17.01 -9.04 17.00
N SER A 110 17.57 -10.20 16.62
CA SER A 110 18.94 -10.58 16.92
C SER A 110 19.62 -11.20 15.70
N GLY A 111 20.93 -11.36 15.77
CA GLY A 111 21.74 -11.98 14.72
C GLY A 111 21.62 -11.21 13.39
N PRO A 112 21.25 -11.86 12.27
CA PRO A 112 21.23 -11.20 10.97
C PRO A 112 20.34 -9.95 10.89
N TYR A 113 19.23 -9.91 11.62
CA TYR A 113 18.37 -8.72 11.65
C TYR A 113 19.06 -7.54 12.32
N GLU A 114 19.68 -7.75 13.49
CA GLU A 114 20.42 -6.71 14.19
C GLU A 114 21.57 -6.19 13.34
N GLU A 115 22.35 -7.07 12.72
CA GLU A 115 23.46 -6.67 11.85
C GLU A 115 22.98 -5.77 10.71
N MET A 116 21.90 -6.15 10.01
CA MET A 116 21.31 -5.34 8.95
C MET A 116 20.78 -4.00 9.46
N TYR A 117 20.16 -3.97 10.65
CA TYR A 117 19.66 -2.73 11.25
C TYR A 117 20.82 -1.76 11.56
N ARG A 118 21.89 -2.24 12.21
CA ARG A 118 23.06 -1.42 12.52
C ARG A 118 23.76 -0.92 11.25
N GLU A 119 23.92 -1.77 10.24
CA GLU A 119 24.50 -1.39 8.94
C GLU A 119 23.63 -0.38 8.16
N ALA A 120 22.31 -0.42 8.38
CA ALA A 120 21.38 0.57 7.87
C ALA A 120 21.45 1.93 8.60
N GLY A 121 22.02 1.97 9.81
CA GLY A 121 22.11 3.16 10.67
C GLY A 121 21.07 3.22 11.78
N VAL A 122 20.52 2.07 12.21
CA VAL A 122 19.61 1.96 13.35
C VAL A 122 20.41 1.55 14.58
N ASP A 123 20.62 2.50 15.51
CA ASP A 123 21.45 2.28 16.70
C ASP A 123 20.71 1.51 17.82
N SER A 124 19.42 1.82 17.99
CA SER A 124 18.56 1.27 19.03
C SER A 124 17.89 -0.02 18.55
N VAL A 125 18.39 -1.17 19.00
CA VAL A 125 17.86 -2.50 18.65
C VAL A 125 17.49 -3.26 19.92
N ALA A 126 16.21 -3.63 20.03
CA ALA A 126 15.71 -4.46 21.12
C ALA A 126 15.93 -5.95 20.86
N HIS A 127 16.36 -6.66 21.89
CA HIS A 127 16.63 -8.11 21.83
C HIS A 127 15.56 -8.99 22.47
N ASP A 128 14.71 -8.39 23.31
CA ASP A 128 13.54 -9.03 23.90
C ASP A 128 12.34 -8.08 23.97
N LEU A 129 11.19 -8.61 24.39
CA LEU A 129 9.92 -7.88 24.37
C LEU A 129 9.83 -6.77 25.43
N HIS A 130 10.56 -6.90 26.54
CA HIS A 130 10.59 -5.88 27.58
C HIS A 130 11.48 -4.71 27.17
N ASP A 131 12.62 -5.02 26.55
CA ASP A 131 13.50 -4.05 25.92
C ASP A 131 12.77 -3.28 24.80
N LEU A 132 12.03 -3.98 23.94
CA LEU A 132 11.17 -3.35 22.92
C LEU A 132 10.16 -2.38 23.55
N GLU A 133 9.51 -2.78 24.64
CA GLU A 133 8.57 -1.92 25.36
C GLU A 133 9.25 -0.64 25.89
N GLY A 134 10.47 -0.76 26.43
CA GLY A 134 11.28 0.35 26.90
C GLY A 134 11.68 1.31 25.78
N LEU A 135 12.26 0.80 24.69
CA LEU A 135 12.68 1.60 23.55
C LEU A 135 11.51 2.32 22.87
N VAL A 136 10.33 1.68 22.79
CA VAL A 136 9.13 2.35 22.26
C VAL A 136 8.71 3.52 23.16
N ARG A 137 8.80 3.36 24.49
CA ARG A 137 8.45 4.42 25.44
C ARG A 137 9.41 5.61 25.32
N GLU A 138 10.70 5.34 25.22
CA GLU A 138 11.75 6.35 25.07
C GLU A 138 11.66 7.06 23.71
N GLY A 139 11.54 6.31 22.62
CA GLY A 139 11.48 6.87 21.26
C GLY A 139 10.24 7.73 20.97
N LEU A 140 9.21 7.64 21.82
CA LEU A 140 8.02 8.48 21.74
C LEU A 140 7.98 9.62 22.76
N ALA A 141 8.94 9.71 23.70
CA ALA A 141 8.89 10.60 24.86
C ALA A 141 8.59 12.06 24.47
N ASP A 142 9.29 12.57 23.45
CA ASP A 142 9.24 13.97 22.99
C ASP A 142 8.50 14.14 21.65
N VAL A 143 7.71 13.15 21.22
CA VAL A 143 7.02 13.20 19.94
C VAL A 143 5.69 13.93 20.07
N GLU A 144 5.61 15.13 19.51
CA GLU A 144 4.39 15.92 19.38
C GLU A 144 3.87 15.87 17.93
N ARG A 145 3.07 14.85 17.60
CA ARG A 145 2.40 14.72 16.31
C ARG A 145 0.94 14.36 16.49
N ARG A 146 0.08 14.84 15.58
CA ARG A 146 -1.33 14.45 15.54
C ARG A 146 -1.49 13.18 14.72
N PRO A 147 -1.96 12.07 15.30
CA PRO A 147 -2.10 10.83 14.56
C PRO A 147 -3.29 10.88 13.59
N LEU A 148 -3.07 10.31 12.41
CA LEU A 148 -4.09 9.89 11.48
C LEU A 148 -4.68 8.57 11.94
N PRO A 149 -5.98 8.33 11.67
CA PRO A 149 -6.56 7.01 11.88
C PRO A 149 -5.78 5.94 11.09
N GLN A 150 -5.41 4.83 11.73
CA GLN A 150 -4.65 3.74 11.09
C GLN A 150 -5.29 3.26 9.78
N ARG A 151 -6.62 3.22 9.75
CA ARG A 151 -7.36 2.83 8.56
C ARG A 151 -7.19 3.81 7.40
N LEU A 152 -7.11 5.10 7.69
CA LEU A 152 -6.83 6.12 6.69
C LEU A 152 -5.40 5.98 6.15
N ARG A 153 -4.41 5.74 7.02
CA ARG A 153 -3.02 5.43 6.59
C ARG A 153 -3.01 4.25 5.62
N GLN A 154 -3.71 3.18 5.97
CA GLN A 154 -3.82 2.00 5.10
C GLN A 154 -4.40 2.34 3.73
N ILE A 155 -5.52 3.07 3.70
CA ILE A 155 -6.19 3.43 2.45
C ILE A 155 -5.29 4.35 1.60
N LYS A 156 -4.62 5.35 2.20
CA LYS A 156 -3.67 6.22 1.49
C LYS A 156 -2.51 5.41 0.90
N ALA A 157 -1.92 4.49 1.66
CA ALA A 157 -0.80 3.66 1.21
C ALA A 157 -1.22 2.72 0.07
N VAL A 158 -2.36 2.03 0.18
CA VAL A 158 -2.89 1.16 -0.89
C VAL A 158 -3.21 1.97 -2.14
N CYS A 159 -3.80 3.17 -1.97
CA CYS A 159 -4.11 4.07 -3.08
C CYS A 159 -2.85 4.46 -3.86
N ASN A 160 -1.80 4.90 -3.17
CA ASN A 160 -0.53 5.27 -3.80
C ASN A 160 0.20 4.07 -4.41
N TYR A 161 0.12 2.90 -3.77
CA TYR A 161 0.67 1.67 -4.33
C TYR A 161 0.00 1.33 -5.68
N GLN A 162 -1.34 1.32 -5.70
CA GLN A 162 -2.13 0.91 -6.85
C GLN A 162 -2.09 1.93 -7.99
N PHE A 163 -2.29 3.22 -7.69
CA PHE A 163 -2.46 4.28 -8.70
C PHE A 163 -1.25 5.21 -8.84
N GLY A 164 -0.16 4.92 -8.12
CA GLY A 164 1.10 5.67 -8.16
C GLY A 164 1.22 6.75 -7.09
N ASN A 165 2.45 7.23 -6.87
CA ASN A 165 2.74 8.29 -5.89
C ASN A 165 1.86 9.52 -6.12
N GLY A 166 1.27 10.03 -5.04
CA GLY A 166 0.39 11.20 -5.04
C GLY A 166 -1.07 10.91 -5.43
N ALA A 167 -1.42 9.67 -5.78
CA ALA A 167 -2.79 9.32 -6.12
C ALA A 167 -3.76 9.50 -4.95
N SER A 168 -3.31 9.27 -3.71
CA SER A 168 -4.13 9.50 -2.51
C SER A 168 -4.60 10.94 -2.39
N GLU A 169 -3.76 11.91 -2.78
CA GLU A 169 -4.08 13.33 -2.69
C GLU A 169 -5.18 13.75 -3.68
N HIS A 170 -5.35 13.00 -4.77
CA HIS A 170 -6.37 13.24 -5.79
C HIS A 170 -7.65 12.45 -5.49
N LEU A 171 -7.53 11.14 -5.28
CA LEU A 171 -8.66 10.24 -5.03
C LEU A 171 -9.33 10.53 -3.69
N LEU A 172 -8.54 10.79 -2.65
CA LEU A 172 -9.01 10.95 -1.26
C LEU A 172 -9.05 12.42 -0.83
N ARG A 173 -9.03 13.37 -1.79
CA ARG A 173 -9.17 14.80 -1.52
C ARG A 173 -10.41 15.12 -0.67
N GLY A 174 -10.29 16.16 0.16
CA GLY A 174 -11.31 16.56 1.13
C GLY A 174 -11.29 15.68 2.39
N SER A 175 -12.45 15.47 3.00
CA SER A 175 -12.60 14.65 4.22
C SER A 175 -13.31 13.32 3.91
N PRO A 176 -12.62 12.31 3.35
CA PRO A 176 -13.26 11.05 2.96
C PRO A 176 -13.86 10.33 4.17
N GLN A 177 -15.07 9.83 4.01
CA GLN A 177 -15.83 9.11 5.02
C GLN A 177 -15.65 7.60 4.82
N ILE A 178 -15.11 6.92 5.84
CA ILE A 178 -14.88 5.47 5.80
C ILE A 178 -16.05 4.75 6.47
N ARG A 179 -16.87 4.04 5.68
CA ARG A 179 -18.07 3.31 6.13
C ARG A 179 -17.93 1.83 5.84
N GLY A 180 -17.60 1.02 6.84
CA GLY A 180 -17.31 -0.39 6.60
C GLY A 180 -16.13 -0.51 5.64
N LEU A 181 -16.31 -1.10 4.45
CA LEU A 181 -15.27 -1.18 3.41
C LEU A 181 -15.31 -0.04 2.39
N GLN A 182 -16.36 0.78 2.41
CA GLN A 182 -16.57 1.85 1.46
C GLN A 182 -15.85 3.11 1.90
N ILE A 183 -15.31 3.83 0.92
CA ILE A 183 -14.71 5.14 1.04
C ILE A 183 -15.58 6.07 0.21
N CYS A 184 -16.26 6.98 0.89
CA CYS A 184 -17.14 7.95 0.27
C CYS A 184 -16.57 9.37 0.42
N ASP A 185 -17.02 10.28 -0.42
CA ASP A 185 -16.79 11.71 -0.19
C ASP A 185 -17.76 12.29 0.85
N GLU A 186 -17.70 13.60 1.05
CA GLU A 186 -18.51 14.34 2.02
C GLU A 186 -20.01 14.34 1.65
N GLU A 187 -20.33 14.19 0.36
CA GLU A 187 -21.70 14.07 -0.16
C GLU A 187 -22.22 12.62 -0.12
N GLY A 188 -21.38 11.66 0.26
CA GLY A 188 -21.72 10.25 0.33
C GLY A 188 -21.55 9.47 -0.97
N ARG A 189 -20.99 10.07 -2.03
CA ARG A 189 -20.67 9.40 -3.30
C ARG A 189 -19.51 8.42 -3.11
N LEU A 190 -19.61 7.24 -3.72
CA LEU A 190 -18.63 6.17 -3.56
C LEU A 190 -17.36 6.44 -4.37
N ILE A 191 -16.25 6.73 -3.68
CA ILE A 191 -14.92 6.87 -4.28
C ILE A 191 -14.35 5.48 -4.60
N ALA A 192 -14.30 4.61 -3.60
CA ALA A 192 -13.76 3.26 -3.75
C ALA A 192 -14.28 2.32 -2.67
N THR A 193 -14.14 1.01 -2.89
CA THR A 193 -14.39 -0.03 -1.88
C THR A 193 -13.11 -0.85 -1.68
N MET A 194 -12.71 -1.07 -0.44
CA MET A 194 -11.57 -1.94 -0.12
C MET A 194 -11.96 -3.41 -0.35
N ASP A 195 -11.26 -4.09 -1.26
CA ASP A 195 -11.40 -5.53 -1.50
C ASP A 195 -10.55 -6.30 -0.47
N ARG A 196 -11.21 -6.96 0.49
CA ARG A 196 -10.54 -7.74 1.54
C ARG A 196 -9.70 -8.91 1.02
N ARG A 197 -10.01 -9.44 -0.16
CA ARG A 197 -9.28 -10.58 -0.73
C ARG A 197 -8.00 -10.11 -1.40
N ALA A 198 -8.07 -9.02 -2.15
CA ALA A 198 -6.93 -8.49 -2.89
C ALA A 198 -6.07 -7.52 -2.06
N GLY A 199 -6.63 -6.91 -1.02
CA GLY A 199 -6.01 -5.79 -0.30
C GLY A 199 -5.99 -4.49 -1.11
N LEU A 200 -6.75 -4.43 -2.23
CA LEU A 200 -6.73 -3.33 -3.19
C LEU A 200 -8.03 -2.53 -3.19
N LEU A 201 -8.00 -1.35 -3.79
CA LEU A 201 -9.17 -0.49 -3.96
C LEU A 201 -9.89 -0.83 -5.27
N ALA A 202 -11.20 -1.10 -5.14
CA ALA A 202 -12.11 -1.21 -6.25
C ALA A 202 -12.79 0.15 -6.46
N LEU A 203 -12.55 0.83 -7.59
CA LEU A 203 -13.06 2.19 -7.82
C LEU A 203 -14.59 2.23 -7.92
N GLY A 204 -15.19 3.28 -7.37
CA GLY A 204 -16.52 3.74 -7.76
C GLY A 204 -16.43 4.76 -8.91
N LEU A 205 -17.59 5.19 -9.43
CA LEU A 205 -17.61 6.19 -10.51
C LEU A 205 -17.02 7.54 -10.06
N GLU A 206 -17.29 7.98 -8.83
CA GLU A 206 -16.68 9.21 -8.27
C GLU A 206 -15.15 9.06 -8.14
N GLY A 207 -14.66 7.87 -7.79
CA GLY A 207 -13.22 7.61 -7.78
C GLY A 207 -12.60 7.68 -9.17
N ALA A 208 -13.29 7.19 -10.19
CA ALA A 208 -12.86 7.32 -11.58
C ALA A 208 -12.84 8.76 -12.07
N GLU A 209 -13.82 9.59 -11.68
CA GLU A 209 -13.81 11.03 -12.00
C GLU A 209 -12.59 11.73 -11.39
N ARG A 210 -12.27 11.40 -10.14
CA ARG A 210 -11.07 11.94 -9.46
C ARG A 210 -9.77 11.45 -10.10
N LEU A 211 -9.75 10.19 -10.52
CA LEU A 211 -8.59 9.57 -11.16
C LEU A 211 -8.38 10.13 -12.58
N ARG A 212 -9.46 10.39 -13.33
CA ARG A 212 -9.43 11.04 -14.65
C ARG A 212 -8.64 12.34 -14.61
N GLY A 213 -8.85 13.16 -13.57
CA GLY A 213 -8.12 14.42 -13.39
C GLY A 213 -6.59 14.27 -13.26
N SER A 214 -6.08 13.07 -12.95
CA SER A 214 -4.65 12.78 -12.93
C SER A 214 -4.08 12.31 -14.27
N GLY A 215 -4.95 11.97 -15.24
CA GLY A 215 -4.57 11.39 -16.54
C GLY A 215 -3.96 9.98 -16.46
N ARG A 216 -4.04 9.32 -15.29
CA ARG A 216 -3.46 7.99 -15.06
C ARG A 216 -4.53 6.92 -14.98
N TYR A 217 -4.20 5.71 -15.43
CA TYR A 217 -5.09 4.53 -15.38
C TYR A 217 -6.44 4.76 -16.09
N THR A 218 -6.44 5.59 -17.14
CA THR A 218 -7.59 5.89 -17.98
C THR A 218 -7.54 5.11 -19.29
N VAL A 219 -8.72 4.76 -19.81
CA VAL A 219 -8.90 4.15 -21.13
C VAL A 219 -10.02 4.86 -21.86
N GLU A 220 -9.73 5.39 -23.04
CA GLU A 220 -10.67 6.13 -23.90
C GLU A 220 -11.26 5.17 -24.94
N LEU A 221 -12.60 5.16 -25.04
CA LEU A 221 -13.36 4.35 -25.97
C LEU A 221 -13.89 5.18 -27.14
N SER A 222 -14.09 4.52 -28.28
CA SER A 222 -14.77 5.07 -29.46
C SER A 222 -16.30 5.02 -29.38
N PHE A 223 -16.86 4.40 -28.31
CA PHE A 223 -18.30 4.27 -28.13
C PHE A 223 -18.71 4.24 -26.65
N LYS A 224 -19.96 4.62 -26.37
CA LYS A 224 -20.57 4.44 -25.04
C LYS A 224 -20.91 2.95 -24.82
N PRO A 225 -20.38 2.29 -23.77
CA PRO A 225 -20.52 0.85 -23.62
C PRO A 225 -21.90 0.40 -23.14
N GLU A 226 -22.55 -0.46 -23.93
CA GLU A 226 -23.83 -1.08 -23.58
C GLU A 226 -23.68 -2.36 -22.73
N THR A 227 -22.51 -3.02 -22.83
CA THR A 227 -22.19 -4.25 -22.11
C THR A 227 -21.01 -4.05 -21.16
N ASN A 228 -20.75 -5.03 -20.30
CA ASN A 228 -19.60 -5.00 -19.40
C ASN A 228 -18.29 -5.49 -20.05
N SER A 229 -18.34 -5.95 -21.30
CA SER A 229 -17.19 -6.51 -22.00
C SER A 229 -16.70 -5.53 -23.07
N ILE A 230 -15.51 -4.97 -22.87
CA ILE A 230 -14.91 -4.03 -23.81
C ILE A 230 -13.82 -4.75 -24.59
N PHE A 231 -14.06 -4.92 -25.88
CA PHE A 231 -13.08 -5.47 -26.81
C PHE A 231 -12.09 -4.40 -27.25
N THR A 232 -10.86 -4.80 -27.55
CA THR A 232 -9.76 -3.88 -27.89
C THR A 232 -10.04 -3.03 -29.12
N VAL A 233 -10.84 -3.54 -30.08
CA VAL A 233 -11.31 -2.76 -31.25
C VAL A 233 -12.09 -1.48 -30.88
N GLY A 234 -12.62 -1.43 -29.66
CA GLY A 234 -13.36 -0.30 -29.11
C GLY A 234 -12.51 0.73 -28.38
N ILE A 235 -11.22 0.46 -28.20
CA ILE A 235 -10.31 1.26 -27.38
C ILE A 235 -9.49 2.13 -28.32
N GLU A 236 -9.57 3.44 -28.16
CA GLU A 236 -8.82 4.39 -28.98
C GLU A 236 -7.47 4.71 -28.34
N ARG A 237 -7.44 4.88 -27.02
CA ARG A 237 -6.23 5.21 -26.25
C ARG A 237 -6.27 4.57 -24.88
N ALA A 238 -5.13 4.12 -24.40
CA ALA A 238 -4.99 3.60 -23.05
C ALA A 238 -3.69 4.09 -22.42
N ASP A 239 -3.72 4.41 -21.13
CA ASP A 239 -2.52 4.80 -20.41
C ASP A 239 -1.48 3.65 -20.42
N PRO A 240 -0.26 3.85 -20.95
CA PRO A 240 0.75 2.80 -21.07
C PRO A 240 1.25 2.25 -19.72
N ILE A 241 0.98 2.91 -18.59
CA ILE A 241 1.34 2.37 -17.27
C ILE A 241 0.43 1.22 -16.84
N ILE A 242 -0.75 1.07 -17.44
CA ILE A 242 -1.73 0.03 -17.10
C ILE A 242 -1.09 -1.35 -17.28
N ARG A 243 -1.31 -2.22 -16.31
CA ARG A 243 -0.93 -3.64 -16.32
C ARG A 243 -2.18 -4.51 -16.22
N PRO A 244 -2.10 -5.79 -16.64
CA PRO A 244 -3.19 -6.72 -16.42
C PRO A 244 -3.60 -6.77 -14.95
N LYS A 245 -4.92 -6.84 -14.72
CA LYS A 245 -5.62 -6.78 -13.43
C LYS A 245 -5.66 -5.40 -12.76
N ASP A 246 -5.04 -4.38 -13.34
CA ASP A 246 -5.19 -3.02 -12.83
C ASP A 246 -6.62 -2.55 -12.97
N GLU A 247 -7.01 -1.75 -11.99
CA GLU A 247 -8.29 -1.06 -11.97
C GLU A 247 -8.20 0.18 -12.86
N VAL A 248 -9.16 0.37 -13.75
CA VAL A 248 -9.13 1.43 -14.76
C VAL A 248 -10.43 2.25 -14.77
N ALA A 249 -10.29 3.55 -15.04
CA ALA A 249 -11.38 4.45 -15.37
C ALA A 249 -11.61 4.43 -16.88
N VAL A 250 -12.86 4.23 -17.32
CA VAL A 250 -13.21 4.14 -18.74
C VAL A 250 -13.96 5.38 -19.16
N LEU A 251 -13.47 6.01 -20.22
CA LEU A 251 -13.92 7.30 -20.73
C LEU A 251 -14.55 7.14 -22.12
N TYR A 252 -15.53 7.98 -22.40
CA TYR A 252 -16.08 8.19 -23.74
C TYR A 252 -16.41 9.68 -23.86
N GLU A 253 -15.93 10.34 -24.92
CA GLU A 253 -16.08 11.81 -25.09
C GLU A 253 -15.59 12.61 -23.86
N ASP A 254 -14.44 12.21 -23.27
CA ASP A 254 -13.85 12.77 -22.03
C ASP A 254 -14.69 12.60 -20.74
N GLU A 255 -15.82 11.90 -20.81
CA GLU A 255 -16.69 11.63 -19.67
C GLU A 255 -16.47 10.22 -19.11
N VAL A 256 -16.49 10.07 -17.78
CA VAL A 256 -16.41 8.74 -17.15
C VAL A 256 -17.69 7.97 -17.41
N VAL A 257 -17.58 6.89 -18.18
CA VAL A 257 -18.68 5.97 -18.49
C VAL A 257 -18.62 4.66 -17.72
N GLY A 258 -17.49 4.35 -17.07
CA GLY A 258 -17.40 3.16 -16.24
C GLY A 258 -16.09 2.98 -15.49
N VAL A 259 -16.07 1.92 -14.70
CA VAL A 259 -14.89 1.41 -13.99
C VAL A 259 -14.79 -0.09 -14.19
N GLY A 260 -13.58 -0.59 -14.37
CA GLY A 260 -13.35 -2.00 -14.65
C GLY A 260 -11.94 -2.46 -14.30
N ARG A 261 -11.65 -3.70 -14.68
CA ARG A 261 -10.30 -4.27 -14.63
C ARG A 261 -9.79 -4.53 -16.02
N SER A 262 -8.54 -4.14 -16.26
CA SER A 262 -7.86 -4.48 -17.49
C SER A 262 -7.44 -5.95 -17.51
N LEU A 263 -7.55 -6.60 -18.67
CA LEU A 263 -7.00 -7.94 -18.93
C LEU A 263 -5.64 -7.86 -19.63
N LEU A 264 -5.31 -6.70 -20.20
CA LEU A 264 -4.11 -6.45 -20.99
C LEU A 264 -3.32 -5.28 -20.41
N SER A 265 -2.07 -5.10 -20.84
CA SER A 265 -1.34 -3.86 -20.58
C SER A 265 -1.90 -2.68 -21.41
N GLY A 266 -1.64 -1.44 -21.00
CA GLY A 266 -2.08 -0.26 -21.77
C GLY A 266 -1.65 -0.29 -23.23
N VAL A 267 -0.41 -0.70 -23.49
CA VAL A 267 0.13 -0.82 -24.86
C VAL A 267 -0.61 -1.88 -25.68
N GLU A 268 -0.98 -3.00 -25.06
CA GLU A 268 -1.76 -4.06 -25.73
C GLU A 268 -3.22 -3.65 -25.94
N LEU A 269 -3.83 -2.92 -24.99
CA LEU A 269 -5.19 -2.40 -25.14
C LEU A 269 -5.34 -1.53 -26.40
N GLU A 270 -4.32 -0.71 -26.69
CA GLU A 270 -4.31 0.19 -27.85
C GLU A 270 -3.93 -0.53 -29.16
N ARG A 271 -3.04 -1.52 -29.11
CA ARG A 271 -2.47 -2.15 -30.32
C ARG A 271 -3.16 -3.44 -30.76
N ALA A 272 -3.88 -4.12 -29.87
CA ALA A 272 -4.45 -5.42 -30.18
C ALA A 272 -5.68 -5.28 -31.10
N GLU A 273 -5.64 -5.93 -32.26
CA GLU A 273 -6.76 -5.92 -33.22
C GLU A 273 -7.96 -6.78 -32.79
N LYS A 274 -7.80 -7.64 -31.78
CA LYS A 274 -8.86 -8.52 -31.27
C LYS A 274 -8.61 -8.94 -29.83
N GLY A 275 -9.69 -9.25 -29.13
CA GLY A 275 -9.67 -9.80 -27.78
C GLY A 275 -10.41 -8.92 -26.79
N LEU A 276 -10.75 -9.50 -25.63
CA LEU A 276 -11.36 -8.78 -24.53
C LEU A 276 -10.28 -7.96 -23.82
N GLY A 277 -10.42 -6.64 -23.81
CA GLY A 277 -9.48 -5.72 -23.17
C GLY A 277 -9.84 -5.45 -21.72
N ILE A 278 -11.10 -5.07 -21.45
CA ILE A 278 -11.54 -4.63 -20.12
C ILE A 278 -12.86 -5.31 -19.75
N THR A 279 -12.97 -5.71 -18.48
CA THR A 279 -14.25 -6.11 -17.88
C THR A 279 -14.72 -5.03 -16.93
N LEU A 280 -15.84 -4.37 -17.26
CA LEU A 280 -16.46 -3.33 -16.43
C LEU A 280 -17.19 -3.97 -15.24
N ARG A 281 -17.03 -3.34 -14.08
CA ARG A 281 -17.78 -3.66 -12.85
C ARG A 281 -18.99 -2.74 -12.67
N HIS A 282 -18.83 -1.46 -12.97
CA HIS A 282 -19.91 -0.47 -12.93
C HIS A 282 -19.86 0.41 -14.18
N ARG A 283 -21.04 0.86 -14.60
CA ARG A 283 -21.25 1.71 -15.77
C ARG A 283 -22.15 2.88 -15.38
N ARG A 284 -21.94 4.04 -15.97
CA ARG A 284 -22.91 5.14 -15.94
C ARG A 284 -24.02 4.80 -16.94
N GLY A 285 -25.29 4.91 -16.50
CA GLY A 285 -26.47 4.69 -17.35
C GLY A 285 -26.47 5.60 -18.59
#